data_AF-A0A9D7W233-F1
#
_entry.id   AF-A0A9D7W233-F1
#
_cell.length_a   1.000
_cell.length_b   1.000
_cell.length_c   1.000
_cell.angle_alpha   90.00
_cell.angle_beta   90.00
_cell.angle_gamma   90.00
#
_symmetry.space_group_name_H-M   'P 1'
#
loop_
_entity.id
_entity.type
_entity.pdbx_description
1 polymer ?
#
loop_
_entity_poly.entity_id
_entity_poly.type
_entity_poly.pdbx_seq_one_letter_code
_entity_poly.pdbx_strand_id
1 'polypeptide(L)'
;MTTLEQRLFHLFDPRDRKRARHLVPEKVICPRVGQVQATLASDDGTSHEVLLELSANRRGGMILESRCTSPDGRAGKPCALVAAVLLEVDRRGLLSGIAEQTPVTLDIVADETDDSEEIESKSSSAFSQENETEHLGIPQASNPQLTRTLHSENRSVQKKGRQPAWSTELENRRRLVEPALRTSSVALGGLRKSTGTLMFLLDASSADSRLVALQPCRMPIDESGHPAGQPKPIIIGPQAISFGHFDADERRVLSMLAGTMSAETHHGGQTLEERTMSRFLLSRQSAARDLAMLCAEGRLVFQPEPRRAPEAVLPLVWDAGRPWEFALIIEPGDDTGLEACLQNDLLSKNEKRVCPKKASLNGLLVRGSERQSLQTPRLILRAGFLVF
;
A
#
# COMPACT_ATOMS: atom_id res chain seq x y z
N MET A 1 8.34 10.03 23.36
CA MET A 1 8.58 9.14 22.21
C MET A 1 9.94 8.52 22.34
N THR A 2 9.98 7.20 22.56
CA THR A 2 11.24 6.43 22.56
C THR A 2 11.65 6.15 21.11
N THR A 3 12.76 6.75 20.68
CA THR A 3 13.31 6.64 19.31
C THR A 3 13.92 5.26 19.05
N LEU A 4 14.01 4.82 17.79
CA LEU A 4 14.77 3.63 17.43
C LEU A 4 16.25 3.75 17.83
N GLU A 5 16.82 4.96 17.83
CA GLU A 5 18.17 5.23 18.35
C GLU A 5 18.31 4.71 19.79
N GLN A 6 17.50 5.24 20.71
CA GLN A 6 17.48 4.82 22.12
C GLN A 6 17.29 3.31 22.32
N ARG A 7 16.54 2.67 21.41
CA ARG A 7 16.12 1.28 21.56
C ARG A 7 17.11 0.28 20.96
N LEU A 8 17.77 0.62 19.86
CA LEU A 8 18.55 -0.33 19.04
C LEU A 8 20.03 0.01 18.99
N PHE A 9 20.45 1.25 19.31
CA PHE A 9 21.85 1.65 19.11
C PHE A 9 22.83 0.87 19.98
N HIS A 10 22.38 0.30 21.09
CA HIS A 10 23.21 -0.57 21.93
C HIS A 10 23.79 -1.79 21.16
N LEU A 11 23.19 -2.18 20.03
CA LEU A 11 23.61 -3.29 19.16
C LEU A 11 24.77 -2.92 18.21
N PHE A 12 25.08 -1.64 18.02
CA PHE A 12 26.12 -1.18 17.08
C PHE A 12 27.43 -0.85 17.81
N ASP A 13 28.58 -1.00 17.14
CA ASP A 13 29.87 -0.57 17.70
C ASP A 13 29.89 0.96 17.91
N PRO A 14 30.46 1.48 19.02
CA PRO A 14 30.63 2.93 19.24
C PRO A 14 31.23 3.70 18.06
N ARG A 15 32.15 3.10 17.29
CA ARG A 15 32.75 3.70 16.09
C ARG A 15 31.70 3.88 14.99
N ASP A 16 30.86 2.89 14.77
CA ASP A 16 29.78 2.94 13.79
C ASP A 16 28.70 3.94 14.16
N ARG A 17 28.35 4.04 15.45
CA ARG A 17 27.42 5.07 15.94
C ARG A 17 27.93 6.48 15.65
N LYS A 18 29.24 6.71 15.83
CA LYS A 18 29.86 8.01 15.55
C LYS A 18 29.90 8.30 14.04
N ARG A 19 30.24 7.31 13.22
CA ARG A 19 30.22 7.43 11.74
C ARG A 19 28.82 7.71 11.22
N ALA A 20 27.82 6.95 11.68
CA ALA A 20 26.43 7.06 11.25
C ALA A 20 25.86 8.49 11.34
N ARG A 21 26.28 9.27 12.35
CA ARG A 21 25.83 10.66 12.54
C ARG A 21 26.31 11.63 11.45
N HIS A 22 27.33 11.26 10.69
CA HIS A 22 27.88 12.06 9.60
C HIS A 22 27.44 11.57 8.22
N LEU A 23 26.71 10.45 8.16
CA LEU A 23 26.19 9.87 6.92
C LEU A 23 24.76 10.38 6.69
N VAL A 24 24.51 10.95 5.52
CA VAL A 24 23.17 11.38 5.09
C VAL A 24 22.79 10.57 3.86
N PRO A 25 21.70 9.80 3.91
CA PRO A 25 21.18 9.10 2.74
C PRO A 25 20.86 10.07 1.60
N GLU A 26 21.40 9.78 0.41
CA GLU A 26 21.12 10.53 -0.82
C GLU A 26 19.65 10.39 -1.23
N LYS A 27 19.10 9.20 -0.99
CA LYS A 27 17.73 8.84 -1.32
C LYS A 27 17.14 7.97 -0.22
N VAL A 28 15.90 8.27 0.15
CA VAL A 28 15.11 7.46 1.07
C VAL A 28 13.72 7.33 0.49
N ILE A 29 13.27 6.10 0.31
CA ILE A 29 11.94 5.75 -0.19
C ILE A 29 11.29 4.74 0.76
N CYS A 30 9.97 4.80 0.87
CA CYS A 30 9.19 3.85 1.65
C CYS A 30 8.30 3.08 0.67
N PRO A 31 8.78 1.97 0.08
CA PRO A 31 8.06 1.27 -0.97
C PRO A 31 6.76 0.63 -0.46
N ARG A 32 6.68 0.33 0.85
CA ARG A 32 5.52 -0.25 1.55
C ARG A 32 5.48 0.24 2.99
N VAL A 33 4.32 0.18 3.64
CA VAL A 33 4.18 0.43 5.09
C VAL A 33 5.07 -0.56 5.85
N GLY A 34 5.88 -0.04 6.78
CA GLY A 34 6.85 -0.83 7.52
C GLY A 34 8.14 -1.13 6.76
N GLN A 35 8.30 -0.67 5.51
CA GLN A 35 9.54 -0.82 4.75
C GLN A 35 10.21 0.53 4.49
N VAL A 36 11.52 0.60 4.67
CA VAL A 36 12.34 1.77 4.39
C VAL A 36 13.54 1.33 3.56
N GLN A 37 13.70 1.92 2.38
CA GLN A 37 14.82 1.67 1.50
C GLN A 37 15.60 2.97 1.33
N ALA A 38 16.91 2.92 1.55
CA ALA A 38 17.77 4.08 1.50
C ALA A 38 19.04 3.78 0.73
N THR A 39 19.52 4.78 -0.01
CA THR A 39 20.79 4.76 -0.73
C THR A 39 21.74 5.73 -0.06
N LEU A 40 22.95 5.27 0.28
CA LEU A 40 23.98 6.03 0.96
C LEU A 40 25.31 5.84 0.25
N ALA A 41 26.09 6.91 0.12
CA ALA A 41 27.49 6.80 -0.26
C ALA A 41 28.35 6.47 0.97
N SER A 42 29.26 5.51 0.83
CA SER A 42 30.33 5.23 1.78
C SER A 42 31.48 6.24 1.62
N ASP A 43 32.42 6.24 2.57
CA ASP A 43 33.57 7.15 2.61
C ASP A 43 34.50 7.01 1.38
N ASP A 44 34.46 5.84 0.72
CA ASP A 44 35.17 5.53 -0.53
C ASP A 44 34.39 5.91 -1.79
N GLY A 45 33.23 6.56 -1.65
CA GLY A 45 32.36 6.99 -2.74
C GLY A 45 31.51 5.87 -3.35
N THR A 46 31.56 4.66 -2.79
CA THR A 46 30.71 3.55 -3.26
C THR A 46 29.28 3.71 -2.75
N SER A 47 28.30 3.48 -3.62
CA SER A 47 26.89 3.59 -3.26
C SER A 47 26.38 2.27 -2.72
N HIS A 48 25.81 2.30 -1.52
CA HIS A 48 25.22 1.15 -0.86
C HIS A 48 23.72 1.36 -0.63
N GLU A 49 23.01 0.25 -0.64
CA GLU A 49 21.59 0.19 -0.37
C GLU A 49 21.36 -0.45 1.00
N VAL A 50 20.42 0.12 1.74
CA VAL A 50 19.93 -0.39 3.02
C VAL A 50 18.42 -0.53 2.91
N LEU A 51 17.91 -1.73 3.19
CA LEU A 51 16.49 -2.02 3.30
C LEU A 51 16.17 -2.42 4.73
N LEU A 52 15.17 -1.76 5.32
CA LEU A 52 14.58 -2.10 6.61
C LEU A 52 13.15 -2.59 6.38
N GLU A 53 12.76 -3.67 7.04
CA GLU A 53 11.41 -4.23 6.98
C GLU A 53 10.90 -4.58 8.39
N LEU A 54 9.74 -4.04 8.73
CA LEU A 54 9.11 -4.21 10.04
C LEU A 54 8.05 -5.31 9.99
N SER A 55 8.21 -6.33 10.81
CA SER A 55 7.29 -7.48 10.92
C SER A 55 6.86 -7.70 12.38
N ALA A 56 5.72 -8.38 12.56
CA ALA A 56 5.19 -8.69 13.89
C ALA A 56 5.83 -9.97 14.45
N ASN A 57 6.27 -9.93 15.71
CA ASN A 57 6.77 -11.08 16.44
C ASN A 57 5.62 -11.86 17.07
N ARG A 58 5.65 -13.20 16.94
CA ARG A 58 4.66 -14.14 17.52
C ARG A 58 4.51 -14.02 19.05
N ARG A 59 5.48 -13.39 19.74
CA ARG A 59 5.49 -13.20 21.20
C ARG A 59 5.07 -11.80 21.68
N GLY A 60 4.50 -10.95 20.81
CA GLY A 60 3.97 -9.64 21.20
C GLY A 60 4.98 -8.48 21.12
N GLY A 61 5.81 -8.48 20.07
CA GLY A 61 6.76 -7.40 19.76
C GLY A 61 6.85 -7.19 18.25
N MET A 62 7.80 -6.37 17.81
CA MET A 62 8.12 -6.19 16.38
C MET A 62 9.55 -6.65 16.12
N ILE A 63 9.79 -7.17 14.92
CA ILE A 63 11.12 -7.45 14.39
C ILE A 63 11.37 -6.43 13.29
N LEU A 64 12.51 -5.75 13.34
CA LEU A 64 13.00 -4.89 12.28
C LEU A 64 14.12 -5.65 11.57
N GLU A 65 13.81 -6.22 10.42
CA GLU A 65 14.78 -6.90 9.57
C GLU A 65 15.55 -5.85 8.76
N SER A 66 16.86 -6.02 8.64
CA SER A 66 17.75 -5.12 7.91
C SER A 66 18.59 -5.90 6.90
N ARG A 67 18.63 -5.43 5.66
CA ARG A 67 19.53 -5.90 4.61
C ARG A 67 20.37 -4.74 4.13
N CYS A 68 21.67 -4.94 3.97
CA CYS A 68 22.57 -3.89 3.52
C CYS A 68 23.62 -4.43 2.57
N THR A 69 23.88 -3.72 1.47
CA THR A 69 24.84 -4.15 0.45
C THR A 69 26.30 -3.85 0.82
N SER A 70 26.56 -3.31 2.00
CA SER A 70 27.93 -3.13 2.52
C SER A 70 28.55 -4.46 2.95
N PRO A 71 29.88 -4.58 3.00
CA PRO A 71 30.55 -5.83 3.40
C PRO A 71 30.08 -6.37 4.76
N ASP A 72 29.99 -5.50 5.78
CA ASP A 72 29.52 -5.90 7.11
C ASP A 72 28.03 -6.23 7.12
N GLY A 73 27.23 -5.47 6.37
CA GLY A 73 25.79 -5.72 6.22
C GLY A 73 25.47 -7.06 5.57
N ARG A 74 26.20 -7.41 4.50
CA ARG A 74 26.09 -8.72 3.83
C ARG A 74 26.55 -9.87 4.72
N ALA A 75 27.50 -9.63 5.63
CA ALA A 75 27.92 -10.58 6.64
C ALA A 75 26.93 -10.71 7.83
N GLY A 76 25.76 -10.06 7.78
CA GLY A 76 24.76 -10.10 8.85
C GLY A 76 25.14 -9.29 10.09
N LYS A 77 26.08 -8.35 9.98
CA LYS A 77 26.59 -7.58 11.12
C LYS A 77 26.02 -6.15 11.16
N PRO A 78 25.80 -5.58 12.37
CA PRO A 78 25.49 -4.17 12.52
C PRO A 78 26.61 -3.30 11.93
N CYS A 79 26.24 -2.29 11.14
CA CYS A 79 27.20 -1.38 10.52
C CYS A 79 26.72 0.08 10.52
N ALA A 80 27.63 1.01 10.26
CA ALA A 80 27.35 2.46 10.27
C ALA A 80 26.23 2.88 9.31
N LEU A 81 26.09 2.21 8.15
CA LEU A 81 25.07 2.53 7.15
C LEU A 81 23.66 2.20 7.65
N VAL A 82 23.47 1.02 8.26
CA VAL A 82 22.19 0.65 8.89
C VAL A 82 21.84 1.62 10.02
N ALA A 83 22.83 1.96 10.87
CA ALA A 83 22.63 2.93 11.94
C ALA A 83 22.24 4.33 11.40
N ALA A 84 22.85 4.79 10.30
CA ALA A 84 22.51 6.08 9.69
C ALA A 84 21.05 6.11 9.18
N VAL A 85 20.59 5.00 8.60
CA VAL A 85 19.19 4.88 8.16
C VAL A 85 18.23 4.83 9.34
N LEU A 86 18.57 4.19 10.46
CA LEU A 86 17.74 4.23 11.66
C LEU A 86 17.58 5.67 12.21
N LEU A 87 18.65 6.48 12.21
CA LEU A 87 18.58 7.90 12.58
C LEU A 87 17.69 8.70 11.62
N GLU A 88 17.78 8.39 10.33
CA GLU A 88 16.93 9.00 9.30
C GLU A 88 15.45 8.65 9.50
N VAL A 89 15.16 7.39 9.84
CA VAL A 89 13.81 6.92 10.16
C VAL A 89 13.24 7.66 11.36
N ASP A 90 14.01 7.83 12.43
CA ASP A 90 13.58 8.57 13.62
C ASP A 90 13.34 10.05 13.29
N ARG A 91 14.27 10.70 12.58
CA ARG A 91 14.15 12.12 12.20
C ARG A 91 12.95 12.41 11.31
N ARG A 92 12.61 11.49 10.39
CA ARG A 92 11.43 11.62 9.51
C ARG A 92 10.15 11.04 10.13
N GLY A 93 10.23 10.38 11.29
CA GLY A 93 9.10 9.73 11.93
C GLY A 93 8.48 8.58 11.13
N LEU A 94 9.26 7.91 10.25
CA LEU A 94 8.73 6.93 9.28
C LEU A 94 8.13 5.68 9.95
N LEU A 95 8.63 5.31 11.13
CA LEU A 95 8.13 4.18 11.94
C LEU A 95 7.52 4.65 13.28
N SER A 96 7.04 5.88 13.35
CA SER A 96 6.41 6.46 14.56
C SER A 96 5.12 5.75 15.02
N GLY A 97 4.56 4.85 14.20
CA GLY A 97 3.42 4.00 14.54
C GLY A 97 3.73 2.90 15.57
N ILE A 98 5.01 2.65 15.90
CA ILE A 98 5.40 1.70 16.94
C ILE A 98 5.14 2.33 18.31
N ALA A 99 4.22 1.75 19.10
CA ALA A 99 3.98 2.22 20.46
C ALA A 99 5.24 2.12 21.33
N GLU A 100 5.43 3.07 22.24
CA GLU A 100 6.65 3.18 23.07
C GLU A 100 6.95 1.89 23.87
N GLN A 101 5.90 1.21 24.32
CA GLN A 101 5.97 -0.03 25.10
C GLN A 101 6.11 -1.32 24.27
N THR A 102 5.94 -1.24 22.94
CA THR A 102 6.05 -2.42 22.08
C THR A 102 7.52 -2.77 21.92
N PRO A 103 8.02 -3.95 22.34
CA PRO A 103 9.42 -4.31 22.16
C PRO A 103 9.77 -4.44 20.67
N VAL A 104 10.97 -3.98 20.27
CA VAL A 104 11.47 -4.07 18.88
C VAL A 104 12.85 -4.72 18.93
N THR A 105 13.04 -5.75 18.13
CA THR A 105 14.34 -6.41 17.95
C THR A 105 14.85 -6.13 16.55
N LEU A 106 16.13 -5.80 16.40
CA LEU A 106 16.78 -5.67 15.10
C LEU A 106 17.34 -7.03 14.68
N ASP A 107 17.03 -7.46 13.48
CA ASP A 107 17.59 -8.65 12.84
C ASP A 107 18.33 -8.22 11.57
N ILE A 108 19.58 -8.65 11.40
CA ILE A 108 20.41 -8.24 10.26
C ILE A 108 20.65 -9.47 9.41
N VAL A 109 20.03 -9.48 8.24
CA VAL A 109 20.00 -10.64 7.38
C VAL A 109 21.23 -10.65 6.48
N ALA A 110 22.03 -11.72 6.60
CA ALA A 110 23.17 -11.96 5.72
C ALA A 110 22.71 -12.24 4.28
N ASP A 111 23.57 -11.90 3.32
CA ASP A 111 23.38 -12.21 1.91
C ASP A 111 24.03 -13.57 1.63
N GLU A 112 23.22 -14.62 1.47
CA GLU A 112 23.68 -15.97 1.13
C GLU A 112 23.93 -16.01 -0.39
N THR A 113 25.03 -15.40 -0.85
CA THR A 113 25.54 -15.68 -2.19
C THR A 113 26.34 -16.98 -2.12
N ASP A 114 25.74 -18.08 -2.58
CA ASP A 114 26.43 -19.34 -2.85
C ASP A 114 27.63 -19.09 -3.78
N ASP A 115 28.84 -19.18 -3.23
CA ASP A 115 30.07 -19.45 -3.97
C ASP A 115 30.02 -20.91 -4.46
N SER A 116 29.41 -21.16 -5.62
CA SER A 116 29.51 -22.37 -6.47
C SER A 116 28.64 -22.10 -7.71
N GLU A 117 29.13 -21.99 -8.95
CA GLU A 117 29.71 -23.08 -9.74
C GLU A 117 30.67 -22.50 -10.80
N GLU A 118 31.96 -22.80 -10.67
CA GLU A 118 32.87 -22.94 -11.81
C GLU A 118 32.38 -24.13 -12.65
N ILE A 119 31.62 -23.89 -13.71
CA ILE A 119 31.32 -24.91 -14.73
C ILE A 119 32.52 -24.96 -15.68
N GLU A 120 33.55 -25.69 -15.29
CA GLU A 120 34.53 -26.27 -16.21
C GLU A 120 34.45 -27.80 -16.19
N SER A 121 34.44 -28.34 -17.41
CA SER A 121 34.94 -29.66 -17.84
C SER A 121 33.96 -30.81 -18.15
N LYS A 122 33.82 -31.03 -19.47
CA LYS A 122 34.15 -32.28 -20.21
C LYS A 122 33.24 -33.52 -20.13
N SER A 123 32.55 -33.72 -21.27
CA SER A 123 32.59 -34.90 -22.17
C SER A 123 32.36 -36.32 -21.64
N SER A 124 31.29 -36.96 -22.14
CA SER A 124 31.24 -38.30 -22.78
C SER A 124 29.78 -38.66 -23.06
N SER A 125 29.28 -38.60 -24.30
CA SER A 125 29.23 -39.67 -25.32
C SER A 125 28.42 -40.93 -24.97
N ALA A 126 27.38 -41.15 -25.78
CA ALA A 126 26.97 -42.40 -26.44
C ALA A 126 26.08 -43.45 -25.70
N PHE A 127 24.84 -43.52 -26.22
CA PHE A 127 24.16 -44.69 -26.82
C PHE A 127 23.43 -45.77 -25.99
N SER A 128 22.30 -46.18 -26.61
CA SER A 128 21.57 -47.47 -26.59
C SER A 128 20.40 -47.62 -25.58
N GLN A 129 19.13 -47.62 -26.05
CA GLN A 129 18.29 -48.78 -26.46
C GLN A 129 17.75 -49.56 -25.24
N GLU A 130 16.53 -50.11 -25.12
CA GLU A 130 15.33 -50.31 -25.97
C GLU A 130 14.24 -50.98 -25.07
N ASN A 131 12.97 -50.96 -25.53
CA ASN A 131 11.86 -51.94 -25.31
C ASN A 131 11.09 -51.97 -23.96
N GLU A 132 9.76 -51.69 -23.93
CA GLU A 132 8.58 -52.57 -24.21
C GLU A 132 8.41 -53.69 -23.15
N THR A 133 7.24 -54.06 -22.59
CA THR A 133 5.83 -54.14 -23.03
C THR A 133 4.88 -54.38 -21.82
N GLU A 134 3.64 -53.90 -21.97
CA GLU A 134 2.30 -54.49 -21.63
C GLU A 134 2.02 -55.34 -20.37
N HIS A 135 0.90 -55.05 -19.67
CA HIS A 135 -0.32 -55.91 -19.71
C HIS A 135 -1.56 -55.30 -19.02
N LEU A 136 -2.70 -55.50 -19.67
CA LEU A 136 -4.08 -55.06 -19.39
C LEU A 136 -4.81 -55.97 -18.38
N GLY A 137 -5.85 -55.44 -17.73
CA GLY A 137 -6.87 -56.24 -17.04
C GLY A 137 -7.86 -55.48 -16.15
N ILE A 138 -8.89 -54.90 -16.77
CA ILE A 138 -10.18 -54.43 -16.18
C ILE A 138 -11.26 -55.48 -16.61
N PRO A 139 -12.55 -55.55 -16.16
CA PRO A 139 -13.34 -54.87 -15.10
C PRO A 139 -14.17 -55.84 -14.21
N GLN A 140 -14.92 -55.34 -13.22
CA GLN A 140 -16.40 -55.31 -13.26
C GLN A 140 -17.07 -54.85 -11.95
N ALA A 141 -18.08 -54.00 -12.17
CA ALA A 141 -18.96 -53.39 -11.19
C ALA A 141 -20.11 -54.33 -10.80
N SER A 142 -20.63 -54.17 -9.58
CA SER A 142 -22.05 -54.36 -9.28
C SER A 142 -22.41 -53.78 -7.91
N ASN A 143 -23.27 -52.77 -7.92
CA ASN A 143 -24.18 -52.44 -6.83
C ASN A 143 -25.57 -52.97 -7.23
N PRO A 144 -26.41 -53.37 -6.26
CA PRO A 144 -27.66 -52.60 -6.13
C PRO A 144 -28.12 -52.37 -4.68
N GLN A 145 -28.91 -51.30 -4.53
CA GLN A 145 -29.65 -50.89 -3.34
C GLN A 145 -30.82 -51.84 -3.02
N LEU A 146 -31.29 -51.88 -1.75
CA LEU A 146 -32.71 -51.68 -1.35
C LEU A 146 -32.98 -51.90 0.17
N THR A 147 -33.49 -50.83 0.81
CA THR A 147 -34.59 -50.71 1.81
C THR A 147 -34.65 -51.40 3.21
N ARG A 148 -34.95 -50.52 4.19
CA ARG A 148 -35.92 -50.58 5.33
C ARG A 148 -35.58 -51.26 6.69
N THR A 149 -35.56 -50.40 7.74
CA THR A 149 -36.20 -50.50 9.10
C THR A 149 -36.04 -51.80 9.91
N LEU A 150 -35.63 -51.90 11.19
CA LEU A 150 -35.83 -51.09 12.41
C LEU A 150 -34.89 -51.60 13.52
N HIS A 151 -34.59 -50.73 14.49
CA HIS A 151 -34.14 -50.93 15.88
C HIS A 151 -33.11 -52.04 16.20
N SER A 152 -31.91 -51.61 16.56
CA SER A 152 -31.09 -52.32 17.55
C SER A 152 -30.22 -51.31 18.30
N GLU A 153 -30.34 -51.31 19.62
CA GLU A 153 -29.53 -50.56 20.56
C GLU A 153 -28.05 -50.85 20.31
N ASN A 154 -27.24 -49.81 20.08
CA ASN A 154 -25.79 -49.95 20.24
C ASN A 154 -25.20 -48.64 20.74
N ARG A 155 -24.67 -48.73 21.97
CA ARG A 155 -23.73 -47.78 22.59
C ARG A 155 -22.70 -47.34 21.54
N SER A 156 -22.76 -46.07 21.13
CA SER A 156 -21.65 -45.43 20.45
C SER A 156 -21.02 -44.40 21.38
N VAL A 157 -19.74 -44.66 21.68
CA VAL A 157 -18.81 -43.77 22.38
C VAL A 157 -18.90 -42.39 21.73
N GLN A 158 -19.38 -41.39 22.47
CA GLN A 158 -19.40 -40.00 22.02
C GLN A 158 -17.96 -39.53 21.78
N LYS A 159 -17.52 -39.57 20.52
CA LYS A 159 -16.37 -38.81 20.05
C LYS A 159 -16.67 -37.34 20.31
N LYS A 160 -15.94 -36.72 21.24
CA LYS A 160 -15.90 -35.27 21.42
C LYS A 160 -15.70 -34.65 20.04
N GLY A 161 -16.70 -33.94 19.54
CA GLY A 161 -16.63 -33.22 18.28
C GLY A 161 -15.49 -32.23 18.36
N ARG A 162 -14.36 -32.56 17.74
CA ARG A 162 -13.25 -31.63 17.55
C ARG A 162 -13.79 -30.52 16.67
N GLN A 163 -13.71 -29.27 17.13
CA GLN A 163 -14.06 -28.13 16.29
C GLN A 163 -13.28 -28.26 14.96
N PRO A 164 -13.95 -28.04 13.82
CA PRO A 164 -13.29 -28.18 12.54
C PRO A 164 -12.22 -27.10 12.42
N ALA A 165 -11.06 -27.46 11.88
CA ALA A 165 -9.85 -26.61 11.87
C ALA A 165 -10.09 -25.21 11.28
N TRP A 166 -11.06 -25.09 10.35
CA TRP A 166 -11.48 -23.82 9.76
C TRP A 166 -12.08 -22.83 10.76
N SER A 167 -12.71 -23.29 11.84
CA SER A 167 -13.33 -22.43 12.86
C SER A 167 -12.29 -21.77 13.76
N THR A 168 -11.27 -22.52 14.16
CA THR A 168 -10.07 -21.99 14.84
C THR A 168 -9.25 -21.09 13.93
N GLU A 169 -9.14 -21.40 12.63
CA GLU A 169 -8.46 -20.55 11.65
C GLU A 169 -9.21 -19.22 11.43
N LEU A 170 -10.55 -19.25 11.33
CA LEU A 170 -11.36 -18.03 11.24
C LEU A 170 -11.31 -17.21 12.52
N GLU A 171 -11.30 -17.82 13.69
CA GLU A 171 -11.17 -17.10 14.97
C GLU A 171 -9.78 -16.49 15.14
N ASN A 172 -8.72 -17.18 14.69
CA ASN A 172 -7.37 -16.62 14.63
C ASN A 172 -7.28 -15.44 13.65
N ARG A 173 -7.94 -15.54 12.49
CA ARG A 173 -8.06 -14.43 11.53
C ARG A 173 -8.92 -13.28 12.04
N ARG A 174 -9.97 -13.56 12.80
CA ARG A 174 -10.83 -12.56 13.47
C ARG A 174 -10.07 -11.82 14.57
N ARG A 175 -9.19 -12.50 15.32
CA ARG A 175 -8.30 -11.86 16.31
C ARG A 175 -7.21 -10.98 15.69
N LEU A 176 -6.84 -11.24 14.44
CA LEU A 176 -6.02 -10.33 13.62
C LEU A 176 -6.83 -9.11 13.11
N VAL A 177 -8.16 -9.14 13.29
CA VAL A 177 -9.17 -8.29 12.66
C VAL A 177 -10.23 -7.91 13.72
N GLU A 178 -9.84 -7.32 14.84
CA GLU A 178 -10.78 -6.61 15.72
C GLU A 178 -10.45 -5.11 15.83
N PRO A 179 -11.46 -4.27 16.11
CA PRO A 179 -11.66 -3.00 15.43
C PRO A 179 -10.98 -1.84 16.15
N ALA A 180 -9.76 -1.52 15.76
CA ALA A 180 -9.28 -0.16 15.91
C ALA A 180 -9.81 0.67 14.73
N LEU A 181 -11.05 1.18 14.84
CA LEU A 181 -11.47 2.39 14.15
C LEU A 181 -10.56 3.52 14.63
N ARG A 182 -9.34 3.59 14.12
CA ARG A 182 -8.50 4.79 14.23
C ARG A 182 -8.67 5.53 12.93
N THR A 183 -9.68 6.40 12.92
CA THR A 183 -9.76 7.52 11.99
C THR A 183 -8.60 8.48 12.29
N SER A 184 -7.37 8.09 11.97
CA SER A 184 -6.28 9.05 11.95
C SER A 184 -6.40 9.83 10.65
N SER A 185 -7.10 10.96 10.72
CA SER A 185 -6.95 12.02 9.73
C SER A 185 -5.47 12.36 9.66
N VAL A 186 -4.82 12.08 8.52
CA VAL A 186 -3.47 12.57 8.26
C VAL A 186 -3.58 14.09 8.12
N ALA A 187 -3.19 14.81 9.17
CA ALA A 187 -3.09 16.26 9.12
C ALA A 187 -1.85 16.63 8.30
N LEU A 188 -2.07 17.07 7.07
CA LEU A 188 -1.02 17.42 6.12
C LEU A 188 -0.75 18.91 6.18
N GLY A 189 0.30 19.28 6.91
CA GLY A 189 0.82 20.65 6.95
C GLY A 189 1.65 20.97 5.70
N GLY A 190 1.38 22.13 5.09
CA GLY A 190 2.40 22.96 4.44
C GLY A 190 2.92 22.58 3.03
N LEU A 191 2.26 21.71 2.27
CA LEU A 191 2.76 21.25 0.95
C LEU A 191 2.40 22.13 -0.26
N ARG A 192 1.84 23.33 -0.09
CA ARG A 192 1.61 24.23 -1.23
C ARG A 192 2.97 24.76 -1.72
N LYS A 193 3.37 24.40 -2.95
CA LYS A 193 4.41 25.15 -3.67
C LYS A 193 4.00 26.62 -3.79
N SER A 194 5.02 27.47 -3.92
CA SER A 194 4.95 28.93 -3.97
C SER A 194 3.85 29.49 -4.88
N THR A 195 3.40 30.67 -4.53
CA THR A 195 2.37 31.47 -5.19
C THR A 195 2.60 31.63 -6.70
N GLY A 196 1.54 31.51 -7.51
CA GLY A 196 1.57 31.73 -8.97
C GLY A 196 1.95 30.52 -9.84
N THR A 197 2.37 29.42 -9.22
CA THR A 197 2.77 28.18 -9.90
C THR A 197 1.58 27.42 -10.51
N LEU A 198 1.81 26.74 -11.64
CA LEU A 198 0.85 25.85 -12.31
C LEU A 198 0.43 24.69 -11.40
N MET A 199 -0.89 24.57 -11.21
CA MET A 199 -1.56 23.52 -10.44
C MET A 199 -2.55 22.75 -11.33
N PHE A 200 -3.03 21.62 -10.83
CA PHE A 200 -4.02 20.78 -11.49
C PHE A 200 -5.17 20.48 -10.53
N LEU A 201 -6.38 20.87 -10.93
CA LEU A 201 -7.60 20.56 -10.22
C LEU A 201 -8.14 19.21 -10.68
N LEU A 202 -8.34 18.29 -9.75
CA LEU A 202 -9.04 17.04 -10.00
C LEU A 202 -10.53 17.30 -10.20
N ASP A 203 -11.06 16.97 -11.39
CA ASP A 203 -12.45 17.22 -11.73
C ASP A 203 -13.38 16.12 -11.17
N ALA A 204 -14.16 16.48 -10.13
CA ALA A 204 -15.15 15.59 -9.52
C ALA A 204 -16.22 15.10 -10.51
N SER A 205 -16.52 15.88 -11.57
CA SER A 205 -17.49 15.46 -12.59
C SER A 205 -17.01 14.26 -13.42
N SER A 206 -15.71 13.93 -13.36
CA SER A 206 -15.15 12.73 -14.00
C SER A 206 -15.33 11.44 -13.19
N ALA A 207 -16.04 11.47 -12.06
CA ALA A 207 -16.24 10.30 -11.19
C ALA A 207 -16.76 9.05 -11.93
N ASP A 208 -17.71 9.23 -12.84
CA ASP A 208 -18.31 8.12 -13.60
C ASP A 208 -17.48 7.68 -14.82
N SER A 209 -16.42 8.43 -15.14
CA SER A 209 -15.51 8.14 -16.26
C SER A 209 -14.47 7.09 -15.89
N ARG A 210 -14.02 6.33 -16.89
CA ARG A 210 -12.86 5.44 -16.77
C ARG A 210 -11.52 6.20 -16.83
N LEU A 211 -11.58 7.50 -17.06
CA LEU A 211 -10.45 8.41 -17.15
C LEU A 211 -10.49 9.39 -15.99
N VAL A 212 -9.32 9.79 -15.51
CA VAL A 212 -9.20 10.87 -14.54
C VAL A 212 -9.02 12.18 -15.29
N ALA A 213 -9.91 13.15 -15.09
CA ALA A 213 -9.79 14.46 -15.70
C ALA A 213 -9.10 15.45 -14.75
N LEU A 214 -8.08 16.12 -15.26
CA LEU A 214 -7.38 17.21 -14.59
C LEU A 214 -7.56 18.50 -15.36
N GLN A 215 -7.80 19.58 -14.64
CA GLN A 215 -7.93 20.93 -15.20
C GLN A 215 -6.75 21.78 -14.75
N PRO A 216 -5.89 22.27 -15.67
CA PRO A 216 -4.80 23.15 -15.31
C PRO A 216 -5.37 24.47 -14.76
N CYS A 217 -4.79 24.96 -13.66
CA CYS A 217 -5.24 26.17 -13.00
C CYS A 217 -4.09 26.90 -12.31
N ARG A 218 -4.34 28.17 -11.96
CA ARG A 218 -3.48 28.98 -11.09
C ARG A 218 -4.28 29.49 -9.91
N MET A 219 -3.63 29.54 -8.74
CA MET A 219 -4.22 30.17 -7.56
C MET A 219 -4.10 31.69 -7.69
N PRO A 220 -5.17 32.46 -7.43
CA PRO A 220 -5.07 33.90 -7.28
C PRO A 220 -4.15 34.24 -6.11
N ILE A 221 -3.44 35.35 -6.23
CA ILE A 221 -2.62 35.90 -5.16
C ILE A 221 -3.40 37.04 -4.50
N ASP A 222 -3.33 37.11 -3.17
CA ASP A 222 -3.78 38.30 -2.45
C ASP A 222 -2.70 39.40 -2.46
N GLU A 223 -3.03 40.57 -1.91
CA GLU A 223 -2.12 41.72 -1.80
C GLU A 223 -0.86 41.43 -0.97
N SER A 224 -0.89 40.37 -0.16
CA SER A 224 0.24 39.90 0.66
C SER A 224 1.10 38.84 -0.03
N GLY A 225 0.77 38.46 -1.28
CA GLY A 225 1.51 37.47 -2.06
C GLY A 225 1.23 36.02 -1.65
N HIS A 226 0.16 35.77 -0.90
CA HIS A 226 -0.27 34.42 -0.52
C HIS A 226 -1.38 33.90 -1.45
N PRO A 227 -1.50 32.58 -1.64
CA PRO A 227 -2.50 32.02 -2.55
C PRO A 227 -3.87 32.04 -1.87
N ALA A 228 -4.78 32.87 -2.37
CA ALA A 228 -6.10 33.11 -1.78
C ALA A 228 -7.21 33.00 -2.84
N GLY A 229 -8.39 32.51 -2.42
CA GLY A 229 -9.57 32.37 -3.29
C GLY A 229 -9.61 31.06 -4.08
N GLN A 230 -10.41 31.04 -5.15
CA GLN A 230 -10.69 29.84 -5.94
C GLN A 230 -9.64 29.61 -7.05
N PRO A 231 -9.31 28.36 -7.41
CA PRO A 231 -8.39 28.07 -8.50
C PRO A 231 -8.98 28.60 -9.80
N LYS A 232 -8.23 29.40 -10.54
CA LYS A 232 -8.66 29.92 -11.85
C LYS A 232 -8.16 28.99 -12.93
N PRO A 233 -9.05 28.31 -13.68
CA PRO A 233 -8.65 27.52 -14.82
C PRO A 233 -7.89 28.34 -15.83
N ILE A 234 -6.91 27.72 -16.47
CA ILE A 234 -6.17 28.31 -17.58
C ILE A 234 -6.29 27.42 -18.81
N ILE A 235 -6.11 28.02 -19.99
CA ILE A 235 -5.97 27.29 -21.24
C ILE A 235 -4.52 27.43 -21.69
N ILE A 236 -3.90 26.30 -21.97
CA ILE A 236 -2.50 26.23 -22.43
C ILE A 236 -2.53 26.09 -23.94
N GLY A 237 -1.81 26.95 -24.65
CA GLY A 237 -1.76 26.89 -26.12
C GLY A 237 -1.37 28.23 -26.75
N PRO A 238 -1.13 28.24 -28.08
CA PRO A 238 -0.59 29.40 -28.78
C PRO A 238 -1.51 30.63 -28.75
N GLN A 239 -2.83 30.42 -28.70
CA GLN A 239 -3.85 31.49 -28.64
C GLN A 239 -4.25 31.88 -27.20
N ALA A 240 -3.64 31.26 -26.20
CA ALA A 240 -3.91 31.50 -24.79
C ALA A 240 -2.58 31.69 -24.04
N ILE A 241 -2.26 30.83 -23.05
CA ILE A 241 -0.95 30.85 -22.41
C ILE A 241 -0.01 29.96 -23.20
N SER A 242 0.85 30.58 -24.01
CA SER A 242 1.86 29.87 -24.79
C SER A 242 2.85 29.12 -23.89
N PHE A 243 3.33 27.96 -24.36
CA PHE A 243 4.20 27.05 -23.63
C PHE A 243 5.49 27.70 -23.12
N GLY A 244 6.00 28.73 -23.81
CA GLY A 244 7.19 29.48 -23.41
C GLY A 244 7.03 30.34 -22.14
N HIS A 245 5.79 30.59 -21.69
CA HIS A 245 5.52 31.35 -20.45
C HIS A 245 5.64 30.51 -19.18
N PHE A 246 5.83 29.20 -19.31
CA PHE A 246 6.01 28.29 -18.18
C PHE A 246 7.49 28.12 -17.87
N ASP A 247 7.82 28.02 -16.58
CA ASP A 247 9.19 27.76 -16.16
C ASP A 247 9.67 26.34 -16.58
N ALA A 248 10.95 26.02 -16.33
CA ALA A 248 11.49 24.73 -16.73
C ALA A 248 10.80 23.52 -16.04
N ASP A 249 10.38 23.69 -14.78
CA ASP A 249 9.73 22.64 -14.00
C ASP A 249 8.29 22.42 -14.47
N GLU A 250 7.56 23.52 -14.72
CA GLU A 250 6.21 23.51 -15.27
C GLU A 250 6.18 22.89 -16.66
N ARG A 251 7.13 23.25 -17.53
CA ARG A 251 7.27 22.64 -18.87
C ARG A 251 7.59 21.14 -18.80
N ARG A 252 8.37 20.70 -17.81
CA ARG A 252 8.63 19.28 -17.56
C ARG A 252 7.34 18.55 -17.16
N VAL A 253 6.56 19.10 -16.23
CA VAL A 253 5.27 18.51 -15.80
C VAL A 253 4.28 18.44 -16.97
N LEU A 254 4.15 19.52 -17.74
CA LEU A 254 3.29 19.55 -18.91
C LEU A 254 3.71 18.53 -19.97
N SER A 255 5.02 18.41 -20.24
CA SER A 255 5.54 17.40 -21.16
C SER A 255 5.22 15.97 -20.71
N MET A 256 5.29 15.68 -19.41
CA MET A 256 4.93 14.38 -18.86
C MET A 256 3.43 14.09 -19.01
N LEU A 257 2.57 15.09 -18.79
CA LEU A 257 1.12 14.96 -18.90
C LEU A 257 0.62 14.97 -20.35
N ALA A 258 1.34 15.61 -21.28
CA ALA A 258 0.94 15.70 -22.69
C ALA A 258 0.93 14.37 -23.45
N GLY A 259 1.57 13.33 -22.89
CA GLY A 259 1.46 11.94 -23.35
C GLY A 259 0.15 11.25 -22.94
N THR A 260 -0.67 11.92 -22.13
CA THR A 260 -2.03 11.49 -21.75
C THR A 260 -3.05 12.13 -22.67
N MET A 261 -4.19 11.47 -22.89
CA MET A 261 -5.11 11.85 -23.96
C MET A 261 -5.65 13.27 -23.72
N SER A 262 -5.21 14.25 -24.51
CA SER A 262 -5.86 15.56 -24.56
C SER A 262 -7.26 15.36 -25.15
N ALA A 263 -8.28 15.91 -24.50
CA ALA A 263 -9.68 15.75 -24.89
C ALA A 263 -10.06 16.48 -26.20
N GLU A 264 -9.13 17.27 -26.76
CA GLU A 264 -9.36 18.03 -27.98
C GLU A 264 -8.81 17.25 -29.19
N THR A 265 -9.75 16.74 -29.98
CA THR A 265 -9.62 16.11 -31.29
C THR A 265 -8.60 16.83 -32.19
N HIS A 266 -7.40 16.25 -32.35
CA HIS A 266 -6.51 16.60 -33.46
C HIS A 266 -5.89 15.36 -34.10
N HIS A 267 -6.29 15.13 -35.36
CA HIS A 267 -5.57 14.30 -36.31
C HIS A 267 -4.32 15.09 -36.77
N GLY A 268 -3.12 14.54 -36.58
CA GLY A 268 -1.87 15.07 -37.13
C GLY A 268 -0.83 15.46 -36.08
N GLY A 269 0.44 15.13 -36.35
CA GLY A 269 1.60 15.25 -35.46
C GLY A 269 2.04 16.67 -35.10
N GLN A 270 1.14 17.46 -34.52
CA GLN A 270 1.48 18.75 -33.91
C GLN A 270 2.37 18.55 -32.69
N THR A 271 3.37 19.42 -32.59
CA THR A 271 4.26 19.51 -31.42
C THR A 271 3.46 19.99 -30.20
N LEU A 272 3.96 19.71 -28.99
CA LEU A 272 3.25 20.10 -27.76
C LEU A 272 2.96 21.61 -27.68
N GLU A 273 3.85 22.42 -28.26
CA GLU A 273 3.79 23.88 -28.23
C GLU A 273 2.65 24.44 -29.09
N GLU A 274 2.19 23.66 -30.09
CA GLU A 274 1.12 24.04 -31.02
C GLU A 274 -0.27 23.61 -30.51
N ARG A 275 -0.34 22.74 -29.49
CA ARG A 275 -1.59 22.19 -28.99
C ARG A 275 -2.30 23.18 -28.06
N THR A 276 -3.63 23.23 -28.19
CA THR A 276 -4.50 23.84 -27.18
C THR A 276 -4.96 22.76 -26.20
N MET A 277 -4.82 23.02 -24.90
CA MET A 277 -5.11 22.08 -23.82
C MET A 277 -5.87 22.82 -22.72
N SER A 278 -7.15 22.50 -22.60
CA SER A 278 -8.03 22.96 -21.53
C SER A 278 -8.14 21.94 -20.38
N ARG A 279 -7.86 20.65 -20.66
CA ARG A 279 -7.95 19.51 -19.74
C ARG A 279 -6.98 18.40 -20.12
N PHE A 280 -6.56 17.61 -19.13
CA PHE A 280 -5.76 16.40 -19.32
C PHE A 280 -6.59 15.19 -18.90
N LEU A 281 -6.72 14.18 -19.77
CA LEU A 281 -7.41 12.93 -19.44
C LEU A 281 -6.37 11.83 -19.24
N LEU A 282 -6.23 11.41 -17.98
CA LEU A 282 -5.33 10.34 -17.60
C LEU A 282 -6.04 9.00 -17.76
N SER A 283 -5.41 8.08 -18.48
CA SER A 283 -5.88 6.70 -18.54
C SER A 283 -5.67 6.03 -17.18
N ARG A 284 -6.43 4.96 -16.89
CA ARG A 284 -6.24 4.17 -15.66
C ARG A 284 -4.78 3.70 -15.47
N GLN A 285 -4.07 3.43 -16.57
CA GLN A 285 -2.69 2.93 -16.54
C GLN A 285 -1.68 4.01 -16.15
N SER A 286 -1.87 5.24 -16.62
CA SER A 286 -0.94 6.35 -16.33
C SER A 286 -1.34 7.13 -15.08
N ALA A 287 -2.64 7.17 -14.75
CA ALA A 287 -3.19 8.00 -13.68
C ALA A 287 -2.51 7.77 -12.32
N ALA A 288 -2.21 6.54 -11.92
CA ALA A 288 -1.54 6.29 -10.65
C ALA A 288 -0.17 6.96 -10.57
N ARG A 289 0.64 6.83 -11.63
CA ARG A 289 1.97 7.46 -11.73
C ARG A 289 1.85 8.98 -11.80
N ASP A 290 0.97 9.48 -12.66
CA ASP A 290 0.87 10.90 -12.97
C ASP A 290 0.25 11.68 -11.78
N LEU A 291 -0.78 11.14 -11.12
CA LEU A 291 -1.35 11.72 -9.91
C LEU A 291 -0.36 11.67 -8.74
N ALA A 292 0.37 10.56 -8.56
CA ALA A 292 1.41 10.48 -7.53
C ALA A 292 2.51 11.52 -7.74
N MET A 293 2.95 11.73 -8.98
CA MET A 293 3.91 12.77 -9.34
C MET A 293 3.38 14.17 -9.01
N LEU A 294 2.13 14.48 -9.39
CA LEU A 294 1.53 15.79 -9.10
C LEU A 294 1.32 16.02 -7.60
N CYS A 295 0.95 14.99 -6.84
CA CYS A 295 0.87 15.06 -5.37
C CYS A 295 2.25 15.30 -4.75
N ALA A 296 3.27 14.56 -5.16
CA ALA A 296 4.64 14.71 -4.66
C ALA A 296 5.21 16.10 -4.95
N GLU A 297 4.83 16.69 -6.10
CA GLU A 297 5.17 18.06 -6.44
C GLU A 297 4.28 19.12 -5.78
N GLY A 298 3.27 18.74 -5.00
CA GLY A 298 2.34 19.69 -4.37
C GLY A 298 1.50 20.46 -5.39
N ARG A 299 1.27 19.90 -6.58
CA ARG A 299 0.56 20.53 -7.71
C ARG A 299 -0.86 20.00 -7.90
N LEU A 300 -1.25 18.89 -7.26
CA LEU A 300 -2.60 18.36 -7.33
C LEU A 300 -3.51 18.92 -6.23
N VAL A 301 -4.68 19.43 -6.60
CA VAL A 301 -5.69 19.94 -5.67
C VAL A 301 -7.06 19.34 -5.96
N PHE A 302 -7.90 19.33 -4.95
CA PHE A 302 -9.30 18.91 -5.01
C PHE A 302 -10.21 19.96 -4.41
N GLN A 303 -11.35 20.16 -5.05
CA GLN A 303 -12.39 21.07 -4.59
C GLN A 303 -13.66 20.25 -4.33
N PRO A 304 -13.98 19.94 -3.06
CA PRO A 304 -15.07 19.02 -2.73
C PRO A 304 -16.45 19.60 -3.04
N GLU A 305 -16.67 20.90 -2.78
CA GLU A 305 -17.97 21.53 -2.94
C GLU A 305 -17.87 22.83 -3.77
N PRO A 306 -17.61 22.74 -5.09
CA PRO A 306 -17.34 23.91 -5.93
C PRO A 306 -18.48 24.94 -5.96
N ARG A 307 -19.72 24.52 -5.70
CA ARG A 307 -20.90 25.41 -5.68
C ARG A 307 -21.21 26.00 -4.30
N ARG A 308 -20.88 25.29 -3.22
CA ARG A 308 -21.24 25.70 -1.85
C ARG A 308 -20.09 26.38 -1.12
N ALA A 309 -18.85 25.96 -1.40
CA ALA A 309 -17.63 26.50 -0.84
C ALA A 309 -16.54 26.58 -1.94
N PRO A 310 -16.68 27.51 -2.91
CA PRO A 310 -15.76 27.62 -4.04
C PRO A 310 -14.30 27.93 -3.62
N GLU A 311 -14.10 28.54 -2.46
CA GLU A 311 -12.79 28.82 -1.87
C GLU A 311 -12.15 27.61 -1.17
N ALA A 312 -12.91 26.55 -0.88
CA ALA A 312 -12.41 25.37 -0.19
C ALA A 312 -11.60 24.48 -1.15
N VAL A 313 -10.31 24.77 -1.25
CA VAL A 313 -9.35 24.02 -2.09
C VAL A 313 -8.39 23.23 -1.22
N LEU A 314 -8.44 21.91 -1.34
CA LEU A 314 -7.63 20.97 -0.57
C LEU A 314 -6.46 20.45 -1.41
N PRO A 315 -5.20 20.62 -0.97
CA PRO A 315 -4.09 19.95 -1.62
C PRO A 315 -4.23 18.43 -1.41
N LEU A 316 -4.03 17.67 -2.49
CA LEU A 316 -4.03 16.23 -2.42
C LEU A 316 -2.61 15.70 -2.19
N VAL A 317 -2.53 14.63 -1.42
CA VAL A 317 -1.30 13.87 -1.20
C VAL A 317 -1.54 12.43 -1.62
N TRP A 318 -0.51 11.83 -2.21
CA TRP A 318 -0.55 10.43 -2.57
C TRP A 318 -0.22 9.60 -1.34
N ASP A 319 -1.10 8.69 -0.97
CA ASP A 319 -0.93 7.88 0.23
C ASP A 319 0.19 6.84 0.12
N ALA A 320 0.69 6.58 -1.10
CA ALA A 320 1.72 5.58 -1.42
C ALA A 320 1.44 4.19 -0.82
N GLY A 321 0.17 3.94 -0.48
CA GLY A 321 -0.25 2.74 0.21
C GLY A 321 -0.52 1.60 -0.77
N ARG A 322 -0.74 0.40 -0.23
CA ARG A 322 -1.28 -0.70 -1.03
C ARG A 322 -2.67 -0.30 -1.57
N PRO A 323 -3.09 -0.85 -2.73
CA PRO A 323 -4.45 -0.66 -3.19
C PRO A 323 -5.46 -1.08 -2.12
N TRP A 324 -6.51 -0.29 -1.96
CA TRP A 324 -7.67 -0.67 -1.16
C TRP A 324 -8.42 -1.79 -1.86
N GLU A 325 -8.79 -2.82 -1.12
CA GLU A 325 -9.64 -3.90 -1.58
C GLU A 325 -11.07 -3.65 -1.12
N PHE A 326 -12.04 -3.98 -1.96
CA PHE A 326 -13.44 -3.94 -1.57
C PHE A 326 -13.79 -5.25 -0.86
N ALA A 327 -14.27 -5.14 0.38
CA ALA A 327 -14.79 -6.26 1.15
C ALA A 327 -16.28 -6.10 1.40
N LEU A 328 -16.97 -7.23 1.54
CA LEU A 328 -18.35 -7.31 2.00
C LEU A 328 -18.33 -7.90 3.41
N ILE A 329 -18.83 -7.16 4.39
CA ILE A 329 -19.06 -7.67 5.75
C ILE A 329 -20.53 -8.03 5.89
N ILE A 330 -20.77 -9.21 6.44
CA ILE A 330 -22.09 -9.66 6.85
C ILE A 330 -22.16 -9.52 8.37
N GLU A 331 -23.02 -8.64 8.86
CA GLU A 331 -23.24 -8.45 10.30
C GLU A 331 -24.63 -8.99 10.67
N PRO A 332 -24.80 -9.62 11.84
CA PRO A 332 -26.14 -9.98 12.31
C PRO A 332 -26.97 -8.70 12.54
N GLY A 333 -28.16 -8.64 11.95
CA GLY A 333 -29.04 -7.47 11.98
C GLY A 333 -29.96 -7.41 13.20
N ASP A 334 -29.83 -8.36 14.13
CA ASP A 334 -30.60 -8.40 15.37
C ASP A 334 -29.65 -8.04 16.53
N ASP A 335 -30.00 -7.02 17.33
CA ASP A 335 -29.28 -6.55 18.54
C ASP A 335 -29.18 -7.60 19.67
N THR A 336 -29.57 -8.86 19.40
CA THR A 336 -29.21 -10.00 20.25
C THR A 336 -27.71 -10.21 20.11
N GLY A 337 -26.96 -9.40 20.87
CA GLY A 337 -25.54 -9.18 20.76
C GLY A 337 -24.77 -10.47 20.55
N LEU A 338 -23.81 -10.40 19.63
CA LEU A 338 -22.77 -11.40 19.48
C LEU A 338 -22.18 -11.79 20.85
N GLU A 339 -22.08 -10.85 21.79
CA GLU A 339 -21.72 -11.07 23.19
C GLU A 339 -22.63 -12.06 23.94
N ALA A 340 -23.96 -11.99 23.77
CA ALA A 340 -24.90 -12.92 24.39
C ALA A 340 -24.80 -14.33 23.81
N CYS A 341 -24.46 -14.45 22.52
CA CYS A 341 -24.16 -15.74 21.89
C CYS A 341 -22.80 -16.30 22.37
N LEU A 342 -21.79 -15.44 22.53
CA LEU A 342 -20.43 -15.81 22.98
C LEU A 342 -20.39 -16.23 24.46
N GLN A 343 -21.15 -15.55 25.32
CA GLN A 343 -21.24 -15.87 26.75
C GLN A 343 -21.98 -17.20 26.98
N ASN A 344 -22.98 -17.52 26.15
CA ASN A 344 -23.63 -18.82 26.16
C ASN A 344 -22.77 -19.95 25.56
N ASP A 345 -21.93 -19.68 24.56
CA ASP A 345 -21.04 -20.69 23.94
C ASP A 345 -19.95 -21.19 24.92
N LEU A 346 -19.53 -20.38 25.90
CA LEU A 346 -18.57 -20.78 26.93
C LEU A 346 -19.22 -21.55 28.10
N LEU A 347 -20.52 -21.35 28.34
CA LEU A 347 -21.22 -21.88 29.52
C LEU A 347 -22.16 -23.07 29.20
N SER A 348 -22.71 -23.15 27.99
CA SER A 348 -23.79 -24.07 27.64
C SER A 348 -23.38 -24.98 26.48
N LYS A 349 -23.00 -26.23 26.78
CA LYS A 349 -22.66 -27.24 25.76
C LYS A 349 -23.87 -27.85 25.05
N ASN A 350 -25.10 -27.51 25.44
CA ASN A 350 -26.31 -28.21 25.00
C ASN A 350 -27.49 -27.33 24.54
N GLU A 351 -27.37 -26.00 24.52
CA GLU A 351 -28.45 -25.16 24.00
C GLU A 351 -28.34 -24.92 22.49
N LYS A 352 -29.51 -24.97 21.82
CA LYS A 352 -29.61 -24.68 20.39
C LYS A 352 -29.14 -23.26 20.13
N ARG A 353 -28.08 -23.13 19.33
CA ARG A 353 -27.58 -21.85 18.82
C ARG A 353 -28.73 -21.05 18.22
N VAL A 354 -29.00 -19.88 18.78
CA VAL A 354 -29.95 -18.93 18.20
C VAL A 354 -29.24 -18.30 17.01
N CYS A 355 -29.53 -18.78 15.80
CA CYS A 355 -29.06 -18.11 14.60
C CYS A 355 -29.77 -16.76 14.47
N PRO A 356 -29.03 -15.68 14.14
CA PRO A 356 -29.66 -14.39 13.84
C PRO A 356 -30.65 -14.56 12.70
N LYS A 357 -31.84 -13.94 12.82
CA LYS A 357 -32.92 -14.07 11.82
C LYS A 357 -32.69 -13.14 10.64
N LYS A 358 -31.89 -12.08 10.83
CA LYS A 358 -31.52 -11.10 9.82
C LYS A 358 -30.02 -10.86 9.82
N ALA A 359 -29.50 -10.50 8.66
CA ALA A 359 -28.13 -10.03 8.50
C ALA A 359 -28.10 -8.77 7.62
N SER A 360 -27.26 -7.81 7.96
CA SER A 360 -26.91 -6.67 7.11
C SER A 360 -25.68 -7.02 6.28
N LEU A 361 -25.67 -6.59 5.02
CA LEU A 361 -24.52 -6.70 4.13
C LEU A 361 -23.97 -5.30 3.90
N ASN A 362 -22.77 -5.04 4.42
CA ASN A 362 -22.12 -3.74 4.35
C ASN A 362 -20.85 -3.84 3.51
N GLY A 363 -20.68 -2.92 2.56
CA GLY A 363 -19.43 -2.76 1.81
C GLY A 363 -18.44 -1.88 2.57
N LEU A 364 -17.17 -2.25 2.54
CA LEU A 364 -16.08 -1.46 3.10
C LEU A 364 -14.82 -1.59 2.24
N LEU A 365 -13.92 -0.65 2.44
CA LEU A 365 -12.57 -0.69 1.90
C LEU A 365 -11.65 -1.26 2.97
N VAL A 366 -10.83 -2.23 2.59
CA VAL A 366 -9.82 -2.84 3.45
C VAL A 366 -8.44 -2.69 2.85
N ARG A 367 -7.47 -2.39 3.71
CA ARG A 367 -6.06 -2.33 3.34
C ARG A 367 -5.22 -2.87 4.50
N GLY A 368 -4.86 -4.15 4.41
CA GLY A 368 -4.25 -4.84 5.54
C GLY A 368 -5.19 -4.86 6.75
N SER A 369 -4.78 -4.25 7.86
CA SER A 369 -5.61 -4.10 9.06
C SER A 369 -6.53 -2.87 9.02
N GLU A 370 -6.31 -1.93 8.09
CA GLU A 370 -7.13 -0.73 7.95
C GLU A 370 -8.49 -1.07 7.35
N ARG A 371 -9.53 -0.47 7.90
CA ARG A 371 -10.92 -0.62 7.44
C ARG A 371 -11.53 0.76 7.33
N GLN A 372 -12.16 1.02 6.19
CA GLN A 372 -12.75 2.32 5.90
C GLN A 372 -14.13 2.16 5.28
N SER A 373 -15.13 2.83 5.85
CA SER A 373 -16.49 2.80 5.34
C SER A 373 -16.58 3.52 4.00
N LEU A 374 -17.39 2.99 3.08
CA LEU A 374 -17.68 3.61 1.78
C LEU A 374 -18.43 4.95 1.89
N GLN A 375 -18.89 5.31 3.09
CA GLN A 375 -19.50 6.61 3.37
C GLN A 375 -18.46 7.71 3.67
N THR A 376 -17.21 7.32 3.96
CA THR A 376 -16.14 8.27 4.29
C THR A 376 -15.45 8.97 3.10
N PRO A 377 -15.23 8.34 1.93
CA PRO A 377 -14.54 9.02 0.83
C PRO A 377 -15.38 10.18 0.29
N ARG A 378 -14.72 11.31 0.03
CA ARG A 378 -15.31 12.47 -0.65
C ARG A 378 -15.55 12.23 -2.13
N LEU A 379 -14.76 11.37 -2.75
CA LEU A 379 -14.89 11.01 -4.17
C LEU A 379 -14.41 9.59 -4.43
N ILE A 380 -15.18 8.83 -5.20
CA ILE A 380 -14.80 7.51 -5.72
C ILE A 380 -14.78 7.60 -7.23
N LEU A 381 -13.60 7.51 -7.83
CA LEU A 381 -13.43 7.54 -9.28
C LEU A 381 -13.55 6.12 -9.84
N ARG A 382 -14.37 5.93 -10.88
CA ARG A 382 -14.48 4.66 -11.61
C ARG A 382 -13.17 4.23 -12.27
N ALA A 383 -12.22 5.16 -12.45
CA ALA A 383 -10.84 4.87 -12.82
C ALA A 383 -10.06 4.04 -11.77
N GLY A 384 -10.61 3.85 -10.56
CA GLY A 384 -10.03 3.02 -9.50
C GLY A 384 -9.29 3.80 -8.41
N PHE A 385 -9.65 5.07 -8.19
CA PHE A 385 -9.02 5.95 -7.20
C PHE A 385 -10.04 6.45 -6.19
N LEU A 386 -9.58 6.70 -4.97
CA LEU A 386 -10.37 7.16 -3.84
C LEU A 386 -9.78 8.47 -3.34
N VAL A 387 -10.64 9.45 -3.05
CA VAL A 387 -10.28 10.72 -2.42
C VAL A 387 -11.02 10.81 -1.10
N PHE A 388 -10.29 11.02 -0.01
CA PHE A 388 -10.82 11.14 1.35
C PHE A 388 -10.85 12.60 1.84
#